data_AF-A0A0F9IJC4-F1
#
_entry.id   AF-A0A0F9IJC4-F1
#
_cell.length_a   1.000
_cell.length_b   1.000
_cell.length_c   1.000
_cell.angle_alpha   90.00
_cell.angle_beta   90.00
_cell.angle_gamma   90.00
#
_symmetry.space_group_name_H-M   'P 1'
#
loop_
_entity.id
_entity.type
_entity.pdbx_description
1 polymer ?
#
loop_
_entity_poly.entity_id
_entity_poly.type
_entity_poly.pdbx_seq_one_letter_code
_entity_poly.pdbx_strand_id
1 'polypeptide(L)'
;MPLVSQTYVDNLLREMQDRNRTLNEKINEIEQIRYLENTIALPAEERSSGLTVRIGAAKQLIEDVKTSLLSNIPTIHIKPLIEGDTAKENASKRESFWRPYLASLIRVIDELADGQVGLGLITLKTVYYPYPKGPRKRLKTEPHTPKGDRAFRDRTTALKKLWGPPFRITTVHPLAFYPRLGAGDEVVESVEHSWMPRRDIYAAYKIGKIADLDGGPQLKDLPDTQAGAIAGQPAEDIRSLPIGSDTSTMALVTQYWQRPSEYTRGAYVVYVDGRQVHEETDPGVHYELCLGKTSSSKDPDKLGTSVAEIMRHNEPTLDRTLTRIAEATELVVRKRLTMEVEEGTIIPEVMPEKITEGESNRPQAKTWTFKPDVVEALPHGAKIVDPFEGVENAFQALPFVELMFRIIGSHGVSPIFRGISPGAAGSGYRDNSLYEMAKSQFQSLQDNFQLSLSNTIIWIEDQVRRRVGQE
;
A
#
# COMPACT_ATOMS: atom_id res chain seq x y z
N MET A 1 16.99 -16.30 -31.49
CA MET A 1 17.10 -16.75 -30.09
C MET A 1 16.53 -15.64 -29.22
N PRO A 2 15.70 -15.94 -28.21
CA PRO A 2 15.14 -14.93 -27.33
C PRO A 2 16.26 -14.15 -26.63
N LEU A 3 16.08 -12.84 -26.43
CA LEU A 3 17.09 -11.97 -25.82
C LEU A 3 17.51 -12.46 -24.43
N VAL A 4 16.54 -12.97 -23.67
CA VAL A 4 16.73 -13.59 -22.36
C VAL A 4 15.93 -14.89 -22.35
N SER A 5 16.54 -15.99 -21.91
CA SER A 5 15.84 -17.27 -21.85
C SER A 5 14.75 -17.24 -20.78
N GLN A 6 13.59 -17.80 -21.10
CA GLN A 6 12.47 -17.93 -20.16
C GLN A 6 12.86 -18.62 -18.84
N THR A 7 13.58 -19.74 -18.92
CA THR A 7 14.07 -20.48 -17.74
C THR A 7 14.91 -19.62 -16.79
N TYR A 8 15.62 -18.63 -17.32
CA TYR A 8 16.38 -17.70 -16.49
C TYR A 8 15.45 -16.76 -15.71
N VAL A 9 14.44 -16.20 -16.38
CA VAL A 9 13.46 -15.32 -15.74
C VAL A 9 12.69 -16.05 -14.64
N ASP A 10 12.34 -17.32 -14.87
CA ASP A 10 11.61 -18.14 -13.90
C ASP A 10 12.47 -18.46 -12.67
N ASN A 11 13.73 -18.84 -12.89
CA ASN A 11 14.67 -19.10 -11.79
C ASN A 11 14.95 -17.84 -10.99
N LEU A 12 15.09 -16.70 -11.65
CA LEU A 12 15.29 -15.41 -11.01
C LEU A 12 14.08 -15.00 -10.18
N LEU A 13 12.86 -15.16 -10.72
CA LEU A 13 11.63 -14.85 -9.98
C LEU A 13 11.53 -15.68 -8.71
N ARG A 14 11.76 -17.00 -8.78
CA ARG A 14 11.77 -17.88 -7.61
C ARG A 14 12.85 -17.48 -6.59
N GLU A 15 14.08 -17.22 -7.06
CA GLU A 15 15.18 -16.76 -6.19
C GLU A 15 14.80 -15.47 -5.44
N MET A 16 14.19 -14.50 -6.14
CA MET A 16 13.81 -13.23 -5.53
C MET A 16 12.58 -13.34 -4.64
N GLN A 17 11.59 -14.18 -4.97
CA GLN A 17 10.44 -14.48 -4.10
C GLN A 17 10.91 -15.10 -2.79
N ASP A 18 11.81 -16.08 -2.84
CA ASP A 18 12.36 -16.71 -1.64
C ASP A 18 13.19 -15.73 -0.81
N ARG A 19 14.03 -14.93 -1.46
CA ARG A 19 14.86 -13.91 -0.79
C ARG A 19 14.01 -12.83 -0.10
N ASN A 20 12.90 -12.43 -0.71
CA ASN A 20 12.02 -11.38 -0.22
C ASN A 20 10.84 -11.90 0.59
N ARG A 21 10.77 -13.21 0.88
CA ARG A 21 9.61 -13.84 1.56
C ARG A 21 9.23 -13.13 2.85
N THR A 22 10.19 -12.95 3.75
CA THR A 22 9.96 -12.24 5.01
C THR A 22 9.56 -10.79 4.79
N LEU A 23 10.14 -10.10 3.80
CA LEU A 23 9.72 -8.73 3.48
C LEU A 23 8.26 -8.69 2.99
N ASN A 24 7.86 -9.63 2.14
CA ASN A 24 6.51 -9.74 1.61
C ASN A 24 5.49 -10.05 2.72
N GLU A 25 5.82 -10.95 3.65
CA GLU A 25 5.01 -11.24 4.83
C GLU A 25 4.77 -9.96 5.65
N LYS A 26 5.85 -9.21 5.95
CA LYS A 26 5.75 -7.94 6.69
C LYS A 26 4.85 -6.93 5.97
N ILE A 27 5.01 -6.78 4.66
CA ILE A 27 4.21 -5.84 3.84
C ILE A 27 2.74 -6.25 3.86
N ASN A 28 2.44 -7.54 3.69
CA ASN A 28 1.07 -8.06 3.71
C ASN A 28 0.39 -7.85 5.08
N GLU A 29 1.11 -8.12 6.18
CA GLU A 29 0.60 -7.87 7.54
C GLU A 29 0.24 -6.38 7.75
N ILE A 30 1.10 -5.47 7.30
CA ILE A 30 0.85 -4.02 7.43
C ILE A 30 -0.28 -3.57 6.50
N GLU A 31 -0.35 -4.07 5.27
CA GLU A 31 -1.45 -3.78 4.33
C GLU A 31 -2.79 -4.20 4.94
N GLN A 32 -2.87 -5.39 5.55
CA GLN A 32 -4.06 -5.88 6.24
C GLN A 32 -4.45 -5.01 7.44
N ILE A 33 -3.50 -4.63 8.30
CA ILE A 33 -3.78 -3.77 9.46
C ILE A 33 -4.28 -2.40 8.99
N ARG A 34 -3.65 -1.86 7.95
CA ARG A 34 -4.04 -0.58 7.36
C ARG A 34 -5.48 -0.57 6.85
N TYR A 35 -5.90 -1.63 6.18
CA TYR A 35 -7.26 -1.76 5.67
C TYR A 35 -8.27 -2.32 6.68
N LEU A 36 -7.83 -2.58 7.92
CA LEU A 36 -8.67 -3.20 8.96
C LEU A 36 -9.19 -4.59 8.51
N GLU A 37 -8.35 -5.32 7.80
CA GLU A 37 -8.61 -6.66 7.27
C GLU A 37 -7.81 -7.73 8.02
N ASN A 38 -6.89 -7.34 8.92
CA ASN A 38 -6.07 -8.26 9.69
C ASN A 38 -6.93 -9.25 10.49
N THR A 39 -6.44 -10.49 10.60
CA THR A 39 -7.11 -11.53 11.38
C THR A 39 -6.75 -11.37 12.85
N ILE A 40 -7.75 -11.23 13.72
CA ILE A 40 -7.56 -11.21 15.18
C ILE A 40 -7.51 -12.66 15.65
N ALA A 41 -6.30 -13.19 15.85
CA ALA A 41 -6.12 -14.57 16.31
C ALA A 41 -6.58 -14.73 17.77
N LEU A 42 -7.64 -15.51 17.95
CA LEU A 42 -8.07 -16.01 19.26
C LEU A 42 -7.31 -17.30 19.61
N PRO A 43 -7.07 -17.61 20.89
CA PRO A 43 -6.57 -18.92 21.32
C PRO A 43 -7.47 -20.04 20.81
N ALA A 44 -6.91 -21.20 20.52
CA ALA A 44 -7.63 -22.35 19.96
C ALA A 44 -8.83 -22.81 20.82
N GLU A 45 -8.82 -22.50 22.11
CA GLU A 45 -9.86 -22.85 23.07
C GLU A 45 -11.05 -21.87 23.07
N GLU A 46 -10.90 -20.70 22.44
CA GLU A 46 -11.91 -19.62 22.46
C GLU A 46 -12.76 -19.60 21.17
N ARG A 47 -14.08 -19.47 21.33
CA ARG A 47 -15.00 -19.28 20.21
C ARG A 47 -15.20 -17.80 19.92
N SER A 48 -15.19 -17.44 18.64
CA SER A 48 -15.54 -16.10 18.16
C SER A 48 -16.96 -15.72 18.62
N SER A 49 -17.08 -14.58 19.30
CA SER A 49 -18.37 -14.00 19.72
C SER A 49 -19.13 -13.32 18.56
N GLY A 50 -18.46 -13.10 17.43
CA GLY A 50 -18.95 -12.26 16.33
C GLY A 50 -18.77 -10.75 16.54
N LEU A 51 -18.33 -10.31 17.74
CA LEU A 51 -17.95 -8.93 18.01
C LEU A 51 -16.46 -8.74 17.67
N THR A 52 -16.12 -7.67 16.94
CA THR A 52 -14.73 -7.29 16.68
C THR A 52 -14.58 -5.79 16.78
N VAL A 53 -13.68 -5.34 17.67
CA VAL A 53 -13.30 -3.93 17.80
C VAL A 53 -11.94 -3.74 17.15
N ARG A 54 -11.83 -2.73 16.27
CA ARG A 54 -10.58 -2.38 15.58
C ARG A 54 -10.25 -0.91 15.81
N ILE A 55 -9.04 -0.60 16.26
CA ILE A 55 -8.64 0.78 16.62
C ILE A 55 -8.29 1.64 15.41
N GLY A 56 -7.68 1.07 14.37
CA GLY A 56 -7.24 1.79 13.18
C GLY A 56 -6.10 2.79 13.43
N ALA A 57 -5.20 2.49 14.37
CA ALA A 57 -4.11 3.37 14.79
C ALA A 57 -3.02 3.45 13.72
N ALA A 58 -2.63 2.34 13.10
CA ALA A 58 -1.68 2.30 11.98
C ALA A 58 -2.22 3.10 10.79
N LYS A 59 -3.51 2.91 10.45
CA LYS A 59 -4.16 3.66 9.38
C LYS A 59 -4.05 5.16 9.61
N GLN A 60 -4.39 5.64 10.81
CA GLN A 60 -4.30 7.06 11.14
C GLN A 60 -2.85 7.57 11.08
N LEU A 61 -1.88 6.80 11.60
CA LEU A 61 -0.48 7.18 11.56
C LEU A 61 0.02 7.33 10.12
N ILE A 62 -0.29 6.36 9.25
CA ILE A 62 0.09 6.39 7.83
C ILE A 62 -0.50 7.62 7.15
N GLU A 63 -1.78 7.92 7.35
CA GLU A 63 -2.44 9.10 6.77
C GLU A 63 -1.86 10.42 7.30
N ASP A 64 -1.52 10.50 8.59
CA ASP A 64 -0.89 11.69 9.20
C ASP A 64 0.50 11.97 8.57
N VAL A 65 1.35 10.94 8.42
CA VAL A 65 2.68 11.09 7.78
C VAL A 65 2.55 11.37 6.28
N LYS A 66 1.67 10.65 5.59
CA LYS A 66 1.38 10.85 4.16
C LYS A 66 0.95 12.29 3.90
N THR A 67 0.01 12.80 4.67
CA THR A 67 -0.47 14.20 4.57
C THR A 67 0.68 15.17 4.80
N SER A 68 1.58 14.88 5.75
CA SER A 68 2.77 15.69 6.00
C SER A 68 3.76 15.70 4.83
N LEU A 69 3.97 14.57 4.15
CA LEU A 69 4.77 14.51 2.91
C LEU A 69 4.10 15.27 1.76
N LEU A 70 2.79 15.09 1.58
CA LEU A 70 2.03 15.71 0.49
C LEU A 70 1.77 17.20 0.68
N SER A 71 1.82 17.72 1.90
CA SER A 71 1.78 19.16 2.16
C SER A 71 3.05 19.89 1.70
N ASN A 72 4.17 19.17 1.56
CA ASN A 72 5.47 19.70 1.16
C ASN A 72 6.00 18.99 -0.10
N ILE A 73 5.18 18.94 -1.17
CA ILE A 73 5.63 18.35 -2.44
C ILE A 73 6.90 19.08 -2.91
N PRO A 74 7.97 18.33 -3.25
CA PRO A 74 9.21 18.93 -3.70
C PRO A 74 9.00 19.84 -4.90
N THR A 75 9.58 21.04 -4.84
CA THR A 75 9.58 21.95 -5.98
C THR A 75 10.79 21.68 -6.86
N ILE A 76 10.57 21.65 -8.17
CA ILE A 76 11.65 21.43 -9.14
C ILE A 76 12.41 22.73 -9.34
N HIS A 77 13.71 22.65 -9.08
CA HIS A 77 14.68 23.69 -9.41
C HIS A 77 15.83 23.10 -10.23
N ILE A 78 15.98 23.55 -11.47
CA ILE A 78 16.98 23.08 -12.43
C ILE A 78 18.03 24.18 -12.55
N LYS A 79 19.22 23.91 -12.00
CA LYS A 79 20.36 24.82 -12.16
C LYS A 79 20.92 24.72 -13.58
N PRO A 80 21.20 25.85 -14.25
CA PRO A 80 21.87 25.83 -15.55
C PRO A 80 23.28 25.26 -15.40
N LEU A 81 23.68 24.40 -16.34
CA LEU A 81 25.00 23.74 -16.33
C LEU A 81 26.16 24.69 -16.66
N ILE A 82 25.89 25.77 -17.40
CA ILE A 82 26.87 26.76 -17.85
C ILE A 82 26.26 28.15 -17.67
N GLU A 83 27.10 29.16 -17.43
CA GLU A 83 26.67 30.56 -17.41
C GLU A 83 26.32 31.06 -18.81
N GLY A 84 25.18 31.72 -18.94
CA GLY A 84 24.72 32.33 -20.20
C GLY A 84 23.20 32.44 -20.26
N ASP A 85 22.71 33.42 -21.02
CA ASP A 85 21.28 33.71 -21.09
C ASP A 85 20.48 32.55 -21.70
N THR A 86 21.05 31.86 -22.70
CA THR A 86 20.43 30.68 -23.33
C THR A 86 20.35 29.48 -22.39
N ALA A 87 21.38 29.25 -21.56
CA ALA A 87 21.40 28.17 -20.58
C ALA A 87 20.37 28.43 -19.47
N LYS A 88 20.27 29.67 -18.99
CA LYS A 88 19.24 30.11 -18.03
C LYS A 88 17.83 29.95 -18.60
N GLU A 89 17.61 30.38 -19.84
CA GLU A 89 16.32 30.25 -20.52
C GLU A 89 15.92 28.79 -20.69
N ASN A 90 16.85 27.90 -21.06
CA ASN A 90 16.60 26.47 -21.19
C ASN A 90 16.26 25.82 -19.85
N ALA A 91 16.96 26.19 -18.77
CA ALA A 91 16.66 25.69 -17.43
C ALA A 91 15.26 26.14 -16.99
N SER A 92 14.94 27.42 -17.19
CA SER A 92 13.61 27.98 -16.89
C SER A 92 12.50 27.29 -17.69
N LYS A 93 12.71 27.02 -18.99
CA LYS A 93 11.76 26.26 -19.81
C LYS A 93 11.51 24.85 -19.28
N ARG A 94 12.57 24.15 -18.87
CA ARG A 94 12.45 22.81 -18.27
C ARG A 94 11.68 22.86 -16.95
N GLU A 95 11.97 23.80 -16.06
CA GLU A 95 11.19 24.01 -14.83
C GLU A 95 9.71 24.32 -15.13
N SER A 96 9.45 25.18 -16.12
CA SER A 96 8.09 25.57 -16.52
C SER A 96 7.26 24.41 -17.08
N PHE A 97 7.92 23.38 -17.63
CA PHE A 97 7.28 22.15 -18.06
C PHE A 97 7.03 21.20 -16.88
N TRP A 98 8.06 20.96 -16.07
CA TRP A 98 7.98 19.93 -15.04
C TRP A 98 7.07 20.28 -13.87
N ARG A 99 7.02 21.55 -13.47
CA ARG A 99 6.14 22.01 -12.37
C ARG A 99 4.66 21.66 -12.62
N PRO A 100 4.03 22.07 -13.74
CA PRO A 100 2.63 21.70 -14.00
C PRO A 100 2.47 20.21 -14.30
N TYR A 101 3.48 19.54 -14.87
CA TYR A 101 3.40 18.10 -15.12
C TYR A 101 3.35 17.29 -13.81
N LEU A 102 4.23 17.56 -12.85
CA LEU A 102 4.17 16.91 -11.53
C LEU A 102 2.84 17.19 -10.83
N ALA A 103 2.32 18.42 -10.91
CA ALA A 103 1.01 18.74 -10.35
C ALA A 103 -0.12 17.91 -11.00
N SER A 104 -0.01 17.57 -12.29
CA SER A 104 -0.97 16.68 -12.97
C SER A 104 -0.86 15.22 -12.54
N LEU A 105 0.27 14.81 -11.95
CA LEU A 105 0.53 13.46 -11.46
C LEU A 105 0.15 13.27 -9.98
N ILE A 106 -0.73 14.10 -9.43
CA ILE A 106 -1.08 14.08 -8.00
C ILE A 106 -1.51 12.69 -7.50
N ARG A 107 -2.17 11.87 -8.32
CA ARG A 107 -2.54 10.49 -7.95
C ARG A 107 -1.34 9.56 -7.83
N VAL A 108 -0.39 9.66 -8.75
CA VAL A 108 0.85 8.86 -8.72
C VAL A 108 1.72 9.30 -7.55
N ILE A 109 1.77 10.60 -7.28
CA ILE A 109 2.46 11.18 -6.12
C ILE A 109 1.82 10.76 -4.80
N ASP A 110 0.48 10.73 -4.75
CA ASP A 110 -0.27 10.23 -3.60
C ASP A 110 0.07 8.76 -3.33
N GLU A 111 -0.07 7.89 -4.33
CA GLU A 111 0.29 6.47 -4.25
C GLU A 111 1.77 6.24 -3.89
N LEU A 112 2.68 7.08 -4.40
CA LEU A 112 4.10 7.03 -4.09
C LEU A 112 4.34 7.29 -2.59
N ALA A 113 3.77 8.37 -2.06
CA ALA A 113 3.88 8.70 -0.63
C ALA A 113 3.23 7.61 0.22
N ASP A 114 2.09 7.12 -0.23
CA ASP A 114 1.29 6.08 0.39
C ASP A 114 2.04 4.75 0.53
N GLY A 115 2.66 4.27 -0.54
CA GLY A 115 3.45 3.05 -0.52
C GLY A 115 4.75 3.20 0.25
N GLN A 116 5.45 4.34 0.11
CA GLN A 116 6.68 4.61 0.85
C GLN A 116 6.45 4.61 2.37
N VAL A 117 5.41 5.32 2.83
CA VAL A 117 5.08 5.46 4.25
C VAL A 117 4.39 4.21 4.79
N GLY A 118 3.38 3.74 4.07
CA GLY A 118 2.47 2.68 4.50
C GLY A 118 3.07 1.29 4.37
N LEU A 119 3.67 0.96 3.22
CA LEU A 119 4.25 -0.36 2.96
C LEU A 119 5.77 -0.40 3.20
N GLY A 120 6.39 0.77 3.40
CA GLY A 120 7.83 0.89 3.63
C GLY A 120 8.66 0.96 2.34
N LEU A 121 8.08 0.63 1.19
CA LEU A 121 8.70 0.81 -0.11
C LEU A 121 7.63 0.92 -1.18
N ILE A 122 7.97 1.54 -2.30
CA ILE A 122 7.20 1.46 -3.53
C ILE A 122 8.10 1.75 -4.72
N THR A 123 7.71 1.30 -5.91
CA THR A 123 8.51 1.49 -7.12
C THR A 123 7.81 2.45 -8.08
N LEU A 124 8.54 3.46 -8.56
CA LEU A 124 8.15 4.25 -9.71
C LEU A 124 8.61 3.55 -10.97
N LYS A 125 7.65 3.24 -11.84
CA LYS A 125 7.88 2.75 -13.18
C LYS A 125 7.67 3.87 -14.16
N THR A 126 8.66 4.11 -14.99
CA THR A 126 8.59 5.08 -16.06
C THR A 126 8.73 4.38 -17.40
N VAL A 127 7.82 4.69 -18.32
CA VAL A 127 7.81 4.15 -19.68
C VAL A 127 7.90 5.30 -20.65
N TYR A 128 8.90 5.29 -21.52
CA TYR A 128 9.05 6.18 -22.66
C TYR A 128 8.37 5.57 -23.88
N TYR A 129 7.48 6.33 -24.52
CA TYR A 129 6.83 5.94 -25.78
C TYR A 129 6.92 7.12 -26.75
N PRO A 130 7.75 7.03 -27.80
CA PRO A 130 7.97 8.16 -28.69
C PRO A 130 6.69 8.53 -29.44
N TYR A 131 6.49 9.83 -29.66
CA TYR A 131 5.41 10.29 -30.53
C TYR A 131 5.61 9.75 -31.95
N PRO A 132 4.56 9.26 -32.63
CA PRO A 132 4.68 8.82 -34.01
C PRO A 132 5.12 9.97 -34.91
N LYS A 133 6.05 9.67 -35.81
CA LYS A 133 6.65 10.65 -36.74
C LYS A 133 5.68 11.10 -37.82
N GLY A 134 4.79 10.21 -38.28
CA GLY A 134 3.85 10.48 -39.38
C GLY A 134 3.01 11.73 -39.16
N PRO A 135 2.29 11.86 -38.02
CA PRO A 135 1.51 13.06 -37.70
C PRO A 135 2.35 14.34 -37.55
N ARG A 136 3.65 14.24 -37.26
CA ARG A 136 4.55 15.40 -37.08
C ARG A 136 5.10 15.95 -38.39
N LYS A 137 5.08 15.17 -39.47
CA LYS A 137 5.55 15.64 -40.77
C LYS A 137 4.67 16.79 -41.27
N ARG A 138 5.31 17.75 -41.92
CA ARG A 138 4.63 18.86 -42.59
C ARG A 138 3.71 18.29 -43.66
N LEU A 139 2.47 18.74 -43.68
CA LEU A 139 1.49 18.34 -44.69
C LEU A 139 1.81 19.06 -46.00
N LYS A 140 1.40 18.47 -47.13
CA LYS A 140 1.53 19.13 -48.45
C LYS A 140 0.76 20.45 -48.51
N THR A 141 -0.28 20.60 -47.69
CA THR A 141 -1.09 21.81 -47.53
C THR A 141 -0.41 22.90 -46.69
N GLU A 142 0.78 22.65 -46.15
CA GLU A 142 1.53 23.56 -45.27
C GLU A 142 2.85 24.02 -45.96
N PRO A 143 2.81 24.86 -47.01
CA PRO A 143 4.01 25.26 -47.75
C PRO A 143 4.99 26.07 -46.89
N HIS A 144 6.28 26.06 -47.26
CA HIS A 144 7.35 26.85 -46.61
C HIS A 144 7.18 28.36 -46.87
N THR A 145 6.19 28.95 -46.22
CA THR A 145 5.81 30.36 -46.25
C THR A 145 5.44 30.78 -44.83
N PRO A 146 5.47 32.07 -44.48
CA PRO A 146 5.12 32.51 -43.12
C PRO A 146 3.74 32.01 -42.64
N LYS A 147 2.75 31.92 -43.55
CA LYS A 147 1.42 31.37 -43.26
C LYS A 147 1.43 29.85 -43.07
N GLY A 148 2.12 29.11 -43.93
CA GLY A 148 2.22 27.65 -43.80
C GLY A 148 3.10 27.21 -42.61
N ASP A 149 4.10 28.00 -42.25
CA ASP A 149 4.93 27.78 -41.05
C ASP A 149 4.11 27.98 -39.76
N ARG A 150 3.25 29.00 -39.73
CA ARG A 150 2.31 29.20 -38.63
C ARG A 150 1.32 28.04 -38.53
N ALA A 151 0.70 27.64 -39.64
CA ALA A 151 -0.24 26.50 -39.66
C ALA A 151 0.42 25.19 -39.18
N PHE A 152 1.64 24.92 -39.62
CA PHE A 152 2.42 23.77 -39.16
C PHE A 152 2.70 23.83 -37.65
N ARG A 153 3.13 24.99 -37.13
CA ARG A 153 3.38 25.18 -35.69
C ARG A 153 2.12 25.02 -34.85
N ASP A 154 1.00 25.59 -35.30
CA ASP A 154 -0.27 25.52 -34.59
C ASP A 154 -0.78 24.07 -34.53
N ARG A 155 -0.73 23.35 -35.66
CA ARG A 155 -1.13 21.93 -35.72
C ARG A 155 -0.22 21.04 -34.89
N THR A 156 1.10 21.20 -35.00
CA THR A 156 2.04 20.38 -34.21
C THR A 156 1.91 20.65 -32.71
N THR A 157 1.62 21.89 -32.32
CA THR A 157 1.32 22.25 -30.93
C THR A 157 0.01 21.61 -30.46
N ALA A 158 -1.05 21.64 -31.28
CA ALA A 158 -2.31 20.98 -30.97
C ALA A 158 -2.16 19.45 -30.84
N LEU A 159 -1.39 18.82 -31.72
CA LEU A 159 -1.07 17.39 -31.63
C LEU A 159 -0.30 17.04 -30.35
N LYS A 160 0.71 17.84 -29.98
CA LYS A 160 1.45 17.65 -28.71
C LYS A 160 0.53 17.76 -27.50
N LYS A 161 -0.42 18.70 -27.50
CA LYS A 161 -1.42 18.84 -26.42
C LYS A 161 -2.37 17.65 -26.34
N LEU A 162 -2.79 17.11 -27.48
CA LEU A 162 -3.70 15.96 -27.53
C LEU A 162 -3.04 14.67 -27.01
N TRP A 163 -1.75 14.49 -27.30
CA TRP A 163 -1.05 13.24 -27.00
C TRP A 163 -0.42 13.22 -25.60
N GLY A 164 -0.15 14.38 -25.01
CA GLY A 164 0.60 14.48 -23.74
C GLY A 164 2.07 14.07 -23.93
N PRO A 165 2.94 14.21 -22.91
CA PRO A 165 4.38 13.95 -23.04
C PRO A 165 4.70 12.52 -23.52
N PRO A 166 5.86 12.29 -24.17
CA PRO A 166 6.23 10.98 -24.75
C PRO A 166 6.72 9.98 -23.69
N PHE A 167 6.13 10.02 -22.50
CA PHE A 167 6.44 9.15 -21.38
C PHE A 167 5.27 9.11 -20.41
N ARG A 168 5.24 8.10 -19.55
CA ARG A 168 4.24 7.94 -18.49
C ARG A 168 4.93 7.39 -17.26
N ILE A 169 4.52 7.90 -16.11
CA ILE A 169 4.98 7.46 -14.80
C ILE A 169 3.80 6.75 -14.13
N THR A 170 4.05 5.59 -13.56
CA THR A 170 3.09 4.78 -12.79
C THR A 170 3.78 4.22 -11.56
N THR A 171 3.02 3.88 -10.53
CA THR A 171 3.55 3.14 -9.38
C THR A 171 3.42 1.63 -9.63
N VAL A 172 4.30 0.84 -9.01
CA VAL A 172 4.21 -0.62 -8.97
C VAL A 172 4.17 -1.05 -7.52
N HIS A 173 3.20 -1.90 -7.19
CA HIS A 173 3.01 -2.41 -5.85
C HIS A 173 4.23 -3.24 -5.40
N PRO A 174 4.70 -3.12 -4.14
CA PRO A 174 5.83 -3.89 -3.62
C PRO A 174 5.70 -5.40 -3.81
N LEU A 175 4.53 -5.97 -3.51
CA LEU A 175 4.23 -7.41 -3.66
C LEU A 175 4.15 -7.89 -5.13
N ALA A 176 4.29 -6.99 -6.09
CA ALA A 176 4.32 -7.29 -7.52
C ALA A 176 5.71 -7.07 -8.14
N PHE A 177 6.69 -6.62 -7.36
CA PHE A 177 7.99 -6.17 -7.87
C PHE A 177 9.14 -6.83 -7.12
N TYR A 178 9.98 -7.54 -7.87
CA TYR A 178 11.08 -8.34 -7.33
C TYR A 178 12.42 -7.82 -7.88
N PRO A 179 13.07 -6.85 -7.21
CA PRO A 179 14.32 -6.29 -7.68
C PRO A 179 15.55 -7.04 -7.16
N ARG A 180 16.57 -7.11 -8.01
CA ARG A 180 17.96 -7.33 -7.63
C ARG A 180 18.68 -5.98 -7.57
N LEU A 181 19.10 -5.63 -6.36
CA LEU A 181 19.77 -4.36 -6.07
C LEU A 181 21.28 -4.46 -6.31
N GLY A 182 21.83 -3.41 -6.91
CA GLY A 182 23.27 -3.20 -7.10
C GLY A 182 23.88 -2.31 -6.02
N ALA A 183 25.00 -1.68 -6.35
CA ALA A 183 25.60 -0.68 -5.48
C ALA A 183 24.69 0.54 -5.32
N GLY A 184 24.57 1.06 -4.09
CA GLY A 184 23.73 2.24 -3.81
C GLY A 184 22.23 1.98 -3.88
N ASP A 185 21.79 0.73 -3.70
CA ASP A 185 20.39 0.30 -3.77
C ASP A 185 19.69 0.58 -5.12
N GLU A 186 20.48 0.79 -6.18
CA GLU A 186 19.96 0.95 -7.53
C GLU A 186 19.47 -0.39 -8.10
N VAL A 187 18.32 -0.39 -8.77
CA VAL A 187 17.80 -1.59 -9.43
C VAL A 187 18.68 -1.94 -10.61
N VAL A 188 19.31 -3.11 -10.59
CA VAL A 188 20.15 -3.62 -11.69
C VAL A 188 19.33 -4.53 -12.60
N GLU A 189 18.46 -5.32 -11.99
CA GLU A 189 17.63 -6.30 -12.66
C GLU A 189 16.35 -6.45 -11.84
N SER A 190 15.22 -6.70 -12.49
CA SER A 190 13.96 -6.88 -11.79
C SER A 190 12.99 -7.75 -12.58
N VAL A 191 12.06 -8.36 -11.82
CA VAL A 191 10.88 -9.02 -12.36
C VAL A 191 9.64 -8.36 -11.75
N GLU A 192 8.81 -7.76 -12.58
CA GLU A 192 7.45 -7.35 -12.21
C GLU A 192 6.51 -8.51 -12.53
N HIS A 193 5.82 -9.04 -11.53
CA HIS A 193 4.94 -10.20 -11.68
C HIS A 193 3.59 -9.89 -11.03
N SER A 194 2.55 -9.70 -11.83
CA SER A 194 1.23 -9.31 -11.33
C SER A 194 0.07 -9.65 -12.25
N TRP A 195 -1.12 -9.72 -11.66
CA TRP A 195 -2.38 -9.78 -12.36
C TRP A 195 -2.78 -8.39 -12.88
N MET A 196 -3.02 -8.28 -14.18
CA MET A 196 -3.41 -7.04 -14.83
C MET A 196 -4.69 -7.23 -15.66
N PRO A 197 -5.55 -6.19 -15.81
CA PRO A 197 -6.77 -6.32 -16.60
C PRO A 197 -6.48 -6.72 -18.04
N ARG A 198 -7.10 -7.81 -18.52
CA ARG A 198 -6.92 -8.31 -19.90
C ARG A 198 -7.19 -7.24 -20.94
N ARG A 199 -8.25 -6.46 -20.73
CA ARG A 199 -8.64 -5.37 -21.64
C ARG A 199 -7.49 -4.41 -21.95
N ASP A 200 -6.72 -4.05 -20.93
CA ASP A 200 -5.71 -3.01 -21.05
C ASP A 200 -4.41 -3.60 -21.62
N ILE A 201 -4.03 -4.81 -21.19
CA ILE A 201 -2.83 -5.51 -21.66
C ILE A 201 -2.97 -6.01 -23.10
N TYR A 202 -4.11 -6.59 -23.44
CA TYR A 202 -4.32 -7.12 -24.80
C TYR A 202 -4.34 -5.97 -25.81
N ALA A 203 -4.95 -4.84 -25.46
CA ALA A 203 -4.90 -3.64 -26.28
C ALA A 203 -3.46 -3.09 -26.43
N ALA A 204 -2.68 -3.05 -25.34
CA ALA A 204 -1.31 -2.53 -25.35
C ALA A 204 -0.37 -3.35 -26.25
N TYR A 205 -0.47 -4.68 -26.21
CA TYR A 205 0.37 -5.59 -26.99
C TYR A 205 -0.28 -6.08 -28.30
N LYS A 206 -1.44 -5.50 -28.68
CA LYS A 206 -2.18 -5.84 -29.92
C LYS A 206 -2.58 -7.32 -30.01
N ILE A 207 -2.95 -7.92 -28.88
CA ILE A 207 -3.46 -9.29 -28.77
C ILE A 207 -4.98 -9.23 -29.01
N GLY A 208 -5.48 -9.90 -30.03
CA GLY A 208 -6.90 -9.87 -30.38
C GLY A 208 -7.74 -10.91 -29.62
N LYS A 209 -7.20 -12.12 -29.47
CA LYS A 209 -7.81 -13.28 -28.80
C LYS A 209 -6.76 -14.08 -28.04
N ILE A 210 -7.20 -14.88 -27.06
CA ILE A 210 -6.34 -15.80 -26.31
C ILE A 210 -5.59 -16.76 -27.26
N ALA A 211 -6.23 -17.19 -28.35
CA ALA A 211 -5.61 -18.02 -29.38
C ALA A 211 -4.43 -17.35 -30.11
N ASP A 212 -4.36 -16.02 -30.12
CA ASP A 212 -3.24 -15.28 -30.74
C ASP A 212 -1.95 -15.45 -29.92
N LEU A 213 -2.04 -15.96 -28.69
CA LEU A 213 -0.90 -16.29 -27.86
C LEU A 213 -0.26 -17.64 -28.28
N ASP A 214 -0.91 -18.48 -29.09
CA ASP A 214 -0.51 -19.89 -29.36
C ASP A 214 0.78 -20.09 -30.19
N GLY A 215 1.65 -19.08 -30.34
CA GLY A 215 2.89 -19.15 -31.11
C GLY A 215 4.20 -18.91 -30.35
N GLY A 216 4.15 -18.50 -29.08
CA GLY A 216 5.33 -18.15 -28.29
C GLY A 216 5.89 -19.31 -27.45
N PRO A 217 7.18 -19.26 -27.03
CA PRO A 217 7.68 -20.15 -25.99
C PRO A 217 6.81 -20.00 -24.73
N GLN A 218 6.32 -21.14 -24.24
CA GLN A 218 5.35 -21.25 -23.15
C GLN A 218 6.10 -21.46 -21.83
N LEU A 219 5.68 -20.78 -20.75
CA LEU A 219 6.21 -21.00 -19.40
C LEU A 219 5.91 -22.46 -19.05
N LYS A 220 6.95 -23.30 -19.09
CA LYS A 220 6.92 -24.65 -18.54
C LYS A 220 7.19 -24.51 -17.05
N ASP A 221 6.29 -25.03 -16.24
CA ASP A 221 6.37 -25.04 -14.78
C ASP A 221 6.13 -23.67 -14.10
N LEU A 222 5.07 -22.96 -14.49
CA LEU A 222 4.22 -22.44 -13.42
C LEU A 222 3.70 -23.69 -12.69
N PRO A 223 3.84 -23.83 -11.37
CA PRO A 223 3.12 -24.88 -10.67
C PRO A 223 1.67 -24.78 -11.16
N ASP A 224 1.05 -25.91 -11.49
CA ASP A 224 -0.37 -25.94 -11.79
C ASP A 224 -1.04 -25.05 -10.74
N THR A 225 -1.48 -23.86 -11.15
CA THR A 225 -2.23 -22.94 -10.29
C THR A 225 -3.62 -23.52 -9.99
N GLN A 226 -3.86 -24.76 -10.41
CA GLN A 226 -4.99 -25.62 -10.07
C GLN A 226 -4.66 -26.69 -9.02
N ALA A 227 -3.39 -26.92 -8.67
CA ALA A 227 -2.99 -27.94 -7.69
C ALA A 227 -2.74 -27.31 -6.31
N GLY A 228 -3.80 -26.72 -5.75
CA GLY A 228 -3.81 -26.18 -4.38
C GLY A 228 -4.75 -24.99 -4.19
N ALA A 229 -5.05 -24.26 -5.27
CA ALA A 229 -6.08 -23.23 -5.26
C ALA A 229 -7.47 -23.89 -5.26
N ILE A 230 -8.24 -23.67 -4.20
CA ILE A 230 -9.70 -23.70 -4.30
C ILE A 230 -10.04 -22.78 -5.49
N ALA A 231 -10.79 -23.28 -6.48
CA ALA A 231 -11.21 -22.50 -7.63
C ALA A 231 -11.75 -21.13 -7.16
N GLY A 232 -11.02 -20.05 -7.46
CA GLY A 232 -11.37 -18.69 -7.04
C GLY A 232 -10.50 -18.04 -5.96
N GLN A 233 -9.43 -18.69 -5.45
CA GLN A 233 -8.42 -18.00 -4.63
C GLN A 233 -7.03 -18.01 -5.29
N PRO A 234 -6.33 -16.85 -5.35
CA PRO A 234 -5.02 -16.75 -5.97
C PRO A 234 -3.97 -17.54 -5.18
N ALA A 235 -2.93 -18.02 -5.87
CA ALA A 235 -1.73 -18.51 -5.21
C ALA A 235 -1.14 -17.39 -4.31
N GLU A 236 -0.78 -17.73 -3.07
CA GLU A 236 -0.31 -16.78 -2.04
C GLU A 236 0.93 -15.98 -2.44
N ASP A 237 1.64 -16.40 -3.49
CA ASP A 237 2.91 -15.80 -3.93
C ASP A 237 2.77 -14.55 -4.81
N ILE A 238 1.55 -14.18 -5.22
CA ILE A 238 1.24 -12.99 -6.01
C ILE A 238 0.23 -12.17 -5.22
N ARG A 239 0.38 -10.82 -5.21
CA ARG A 239 -0.54 -9.90 -4.53
C ARG A 239 -1.99 -10.39 -4.62
N SER A 240 -2.59 -10.66 -3.47
CA SER A 240 -3.98 -11.10 -3.37
C SER A 240 -4.90 -10.02 -3.94
N LEU A 241 -5.91 -10.44 -4.69
CA LEU A 241 -6.96 -9.53 -5.12
C LEU A 241 -7.85 -9.19 -3.91
N PRO A 242 -8.47 -8.00 -3.89
CA PRO A 242 -9.44 -7.65 -2.86
C PRO A 242 -10.53 -8.74 -2.73
N ILE A 243 -10.95 -9.03 -1.50
CA ILE A 243 -11.94 -10.07 -1.21
C ILE A 243 -13.18 -9.89 -2.09
N GLY A 244 -13.56 -10.95 -2.83
CA GLY A 244 -14.70 -10.94 -3.77
C GLY A 244 -14.35 -10.64 -5.23
N SER A 245 -13.08 -10.44 -5.57
CA SER A 245 -12.61 -10.23 -6.94
C SER A 245 -12.20 -11.56 -7.60
N ASP A 246 -12.55 -11.76 -8.88
CA ASP A 246 -12.19 -12.94 -9.68
C ASP A 246 -11.10 -12.61 -10.73
N THR A 247 -10.26 -13.60 -11.05
CA THR A 247 -9.20 -13.51 -12.06
C THR A 247 -9.70 -13.73 -13.49
N SER A 248 -10.97 -14.07 -13.70
CA SER A 248 -11.55 -14.33 -15.04
C SER A 248 -11.33 -13.21 -16.07
N THR A 249 -11.25 -11.95 -15.62
CA THR A 249 -10.98 -10.77 -16.47
C THR A 249 -9.52 -10.31 -16.45
N MET A 250 -8.64 -11.02 -15.76
CA MET A 250 -7.22 -10.68 -15.55
C MET A 250 -6.30 -11.59 -16.37
N ALA A 251 -5.15 -11.06 -16.77
CA ALA A 251 -4.04 -11.81 -17.35
C ALA A 251 -2.85 -11.74 -16.39
N LEU A 252 -2.10 -12.84 -16.31
CA LEU A 252 -0.86 -12.86 -15.55
C LEU A 252 0.23 -12.25 -16.42
N VAL A 253 0.86 -11.17 -15.94
CA VAL A 253 1.91 -10.46 -16.68
C VAL A 253 3.21 -10.56 -15.90
N THR A 254 4.24 -11.07 -16.58
CA THR A 254 5.63 -11.09 -16.08
C THR A 254 6.47 -10.19 -16.96
N GLN A 255 7.07 -9.15 -16.38
CA GLN A 255 7.93 -8.22 -17.10
C GLN A 255 9.32 -8.29 -16.50
N TYR A 256 10.25 -8.82 -17.28
CA TYR A 256 11.66 -8.84 -16.95
C TYR A 256 12.31 -7.55 -17.42
N TRP A 257 13.14 -6.95 -16.58
CA TRP A 257 13.91 -5.76 -16.91
C TRP A 257 15.34 -5.88 -16.40
N GLN A 258 16.28 -5.49 -17.25
CA GLN A 258 17.71 -5.40 -16.94
C GLN A 258 18.24 -4.03 -17.33
N ARG A 259 18.91 -3.39 -16.39
CA ARG A 259 19.53 -2.07 -16.60
C ARG A 259 20.65 -2.15 -17.63
N PRO A 260 20.73 -1.19 -18.56
CA PRO A 260 21.91 -1.01 -19.41
C PRO A 260 23.18 -0.76 -18.58
N SER A 261 24.27 -1.43 -18.94
CA SER A 261 25.59 -1.29 -18.30
C SER A 261 26.69 -1.21 -19.36
N GLU A 262 27.93 -1.01 -18.95
CA GLU A 262 29.08 -1.03 -19.88
C GLU A 262 29.18 -2.36 -20.66
N TYR A 263 28.67 -3.45 -20.09
CA TYR A 263 28.76 -4.80 -20.64
C TYR A 263 27.46 -5.29 -21.29
N THR A 264 26.33 -4.62 -21.06
CA THR A 264 25.02 -5.06 -21.55
C THR A 264 24.21 -3.88 -22.07
N ARG A 265 23.51 -4.05 -23.20
CA ARG A 265 22.60 -3.02 -23.72
C ARG A 265 21.31 -2.88 -22.91
N GLY A 266 21.15 -3.65 -21.83
CA GLY A 266 19.90 -3.81 -21.12
C GLY A 266 18.89 -4.62 -21.95
N ALA A 267 17.88 -5.14 -21.25
CA ALA A 267 16.85 -5.99 -21.83
C ALA A 267 15.53 -5.70 -21.15
N TYR A 268 14.45 -5.72 -21.91
CA TYR A 268 13.10 -5.72 -21.39
C TYR A 268 12.28 -6.76 -22.14
N VAL A 269 11.69 -7.71 -21.41
CA VAL A 269 10.94 -8.83 -21.99
C VAL A 269 9.63 -8.96 -21.25
N VAL A 270 8.53 -9.11 -21.98
CA VAL A 270 7.19 -9.23 -21.41
C VAL A 270 6.57 -10.56 -21.80
N TYR A 271 6.07 -11.24 -20.78
CA TYR A 271 5.29 -12.47 -20.88
C TYR A 271 3.86 -12.19 -20.41
N VAL A 272 2.87 -12.63 -21.19
CA VAL A 272 1.45 -12.56 -20.86
C VAL A 272 0.90 -13.98 -20.85
N ASP A 273 0.27 -14.38 -19.75
CA ASP A 273 -0.24 -15.73 -19.50
C ASP A 273 0.82 -16.80 -19.85
N GLY A 274 2.07 -16.53 -19.46
CA GLY A 274 3.18 -17.43 -19.65
C GLY A 274 3.86 -17.39 -21.02
N ARG A 275 3.48 -16.48 -21.92
CA ARG A 275 3.97 -16.46 -23.30
C ARG A 275 4.60 -15.13 -23.64
N GLN A 276 5.78 -15.16 -24.28
CA GLN A 276 6.50 -13.94 -24.66
C GLN A 276 5.72 -13.16 -25.72
N VAL A 277 5.43 -11.89 -25.46
CA VAL A 277 4.70 -10.99 -26.37
C VAL A 277 5.51 -9.77 -26.81
N HIS A 278 6.57 -9.43 -26.06
CA HIS A 278 7.39 -8.26 -26.37
C HIS A 278 8.83 -8.46 -25.89
N GLU A 279 9.79 -7.96 -26.67
CA GLU A 279 11.18 -7.82 -26.29
C GLU A 279 11.76 -6.51 -26.84
N GLU A 280 12.58 -5.84 -26.05
CA GLU A 280 13.31 -4.62 -26.41
C GLU A 280 14.75 -4.70 -25.87
N THR A 281 15.73 -4.35 -26.70
CA THR A 281 17.11 -4.03 -26.28
C THR A 281 17.26 -2.53 -26.14
N ASP A 282 18.03 -2.05 -25.16
CA ASP A 282 18.02 -0.62 -24.75
C ASP A 282 16.60 -0.20 -24.33
N PRO A 283 16.12 -0.69 -23.18
CA PRO A 283 14.72 -0.61 -22.81
C PRO A 283 14.25 0.84 -22.61
N GLY A 284 13.09 1.17 -23.18
CA GLY A 284 12.37 2.42 -22.93
C GLY A 284 11.66 2.44 -21.58
N VAL A 285 12.02 1.57 -20.64
CA VAL A 285 11.41 1.40 -19.32
C VAL A 285 12.48 1.57 -18.24
N HIS A 286 12.12 2.19 -17.13
CA HIS A 286 12.97 2.33 -15.94
C HIS A 286 12.18 2.13 -14.66
N TYR A 287 12.83 1.54 -13.66
CA TYR A 287 12.30 1.33 -12.33
C TYR A 287 13.16 2.07 -11.32
N GLU A 288 12.51 2.87 -10.49
CA GLU A 288 13.15 3.63 -9.41
C GLU A 288 12.48 3.27 -8.09
N LEU A 289 13.26 2.86 -7.09
CA LEU A 289 12.73 2.54 -5.77
C LEU A 289 12.60 3.81 -4.92
N CYS A 290 11.45 3.96 -4.29
CA CYS A 290 11.22 4.94 -3.25
C CYS A 290 11.12 4.22 -1.92
N LEU A 291 12.21 4.25 -1.16
CA LEU A 291 12.33 3.54 0.12
C LEU A 291 11.79 4.39 1.26
N GLY A 292 11.11 3.72 2.20
CA GLY A 292 10.74 4.24 3.50
C GLY A 292 11.96 4.34 4.41
N LYS A 293 11.80 3.98 5.69
CA LYS A 293 12.91 4.02 6.64
C LYS A 293 13.92 2.91 6.34
N THR A 294 15.13 3.25 5.94
CA THR A 294 16.20 2.27 5.75
C THR A 294 17.00 2.08 7.04
N SER A 295 17.42 0.85 7.30
CA SER A 295 18.45 0.56 8.31
C SER A 295 19.76 0.26 7.58
N SER A 296 20.90 0.48 8.23
CA SER A 296 22.22 0.17 7.64
C SER A 296 22.48 -1.33 7.41
N SER A 297 21.52 -2.20 7.72
CA SER A 297 21.66 -3.63 7.47
C SER A 297 21.44 -3.95 5.98
N LYS A 298 22.29 -4.82 5.43
CA LYS A 298 22.16 -5.35 4.07
C LYS A 298 21.12 -6.46 3.96
N ASP A 299 20.40 -6.74 5.04
CA ASP A 299 19.37 -7.79 5.05
C ASP A 299 18.16 -7.34 4.21
N PRO A 300 17.67 -8.19 3.30
CA PRO A 300 16.52 -7.85 2.45
C PRO A 300 15.25 -7.59 3.27
N ASP A 301 15.14 -8.15 4.47
CA ASP A 301 13.98 -7.97 5.36
C ASP A 301 13.93 -6.57 6.01
N LYS A 302 14.99 -5.76 5.86
CA LYS A 302 15.10 -4.39 6.36
C LYS A 302 15.17 -3.36 5.24
N LEU A 303 14.91 -3.78 4.00
CA LEU A 303 14.82 -2.90 2.85
C LEU A 303 13.51 -2.10 2.93
N GLY A 304 13.61 -0.83 3.34
CA GLY A 304 12.46 0.08 3.38
C GLY A 304 11.39 -0.34 4.41
N THR A 305 11.44 0.26 5.59
CA THR A 305 10.51 -0.05 6.69
C THR A 305 9.37 0.96 6.73
N SER A 306 8.14 0.46 6.90
CA SER A 306 6.94 1.27 7.10
C SER A 306 7.00 2.07 8.40
N VAL A 307 6.35 3.23 8.45
CA VAL A 307 6.15 3.97 9.70
C VAL A 307 5.26 3.23 10.68
N ALA A 308 4.39 2.34 10.17
CA ALA A 308 3.49 1.51 10.96
C ALA A 308 4.09 0.18 11.41
N GLU A 309 5.39 -0.07 11.17
CA GLU A 309 6.07 -1.29 11.60
C GLU A 309 5.91 -1.57 13.10
N ILE A 310 5.93 -0.52 13.93
CA ILE A 310 5.72 -0.65 15.38
C ILE A 310 4.30 -1.13 15.71
N MET A 311 3.31 -0.83 14.85
CA MET A 311 1.93 -1.28 15.04
C MET A 311 1.68 -2.70 14.56
N ARG A 312 2.57 -3.26 13.72
CA ARG A 312 2.36 -4.56 13.08
C ARG A 312 1.94 -5.67 14.05
N HIS A 313 2.61 -5.74 15.20
CA HIS A 313 2.33 -6.74 16.24
C HIS A 313 1.52 -6.18 17.42
N ASN A 314 1.52 -4.86 17.59
CA ASN A 314 0.87 -4.20 18.72
C ASN A 314 -0.63 -3.96 18.48
N GLU A 315 -1.01 -3.51 17.28
CA GLU A 315 -2.41 -3.20 16.96
C GLU A 315 -3.32 -4.44 17.01
N PRO A 316 -2.95 -5.61 16.44
CA PRO A 316 -3.76 -6.83 16.60
C PRO A 316 -3.94 -7.25 18.07
N THR A 317 -2.92 -7.04 18.90
CA THR A 317 -2.97 -7.34 20.35
C THR A 317 -3.92 -6.39 21.09
N LEU A 318 -3.90 -5.10 20.73
CA LEU A 318 -4.81 -4.10 21.28
C LEU A 318 -6.25 -4.35 20.84
N ASP A 319 -6.47 -4.62 19.56
CA ASP A 319 -7.78 -4.96 18.99
C ASP A 319 -8.39 -6.18 19.70
N ARG A 320 -7.59 -7.22 19.94
CA ARG A 320 -8.00 -8.39 20.70
C ARG A 320 -8.39 -8.03 22.13
N THR A 321 -7.59 -7.22 22.81
CA THR A 321 -7.84 -6.83 24.21
C THR A 321 -9.12 -6.00 24.33
N LEU A 322 -9.32 -5.05 23.42
CA LEU A 322 -10.52 -4.20 23.37
C LEU A 322 -11.77 -5.00 23.02
N THR A 323 -11.65 -5.96 22.10
CA THR A 323 -12.74 -6.87 21.76
C THR A 323 -13.19 -7.64 23.00
N ARG A 324 -12.25 -8.19 23.80
CA ARG A 324 -12.57 -8.87 25.06
C ARG A 324 -13.23 -7.98 26.11
N ILE A 325 -12.76 -6.74 26.24
CA ILE A 325 -13.39 -5.76 27.15
C ILE A 325 -14.82 -5.46 26.69
N ALA A 326 -15.05 -5.32 25.39
CA ALA A 326 -16.36 -5.06 24.83
C ALA A 326 -17.32 -6.26 25.02
N GLU A 327 -16.84 -7.49 24.80
CA GLU A 327 -17.60 -8.72 25.11
C GLU A 327 -17.97 -8.82 26.59
N ALA A 328 -17.01 -8.58 27.49
CA ALA A 328 -17.23 -8.59 28.92
C ALA A 328 -18.26 -7.53 29.34
N THR A 329 -18.19 -6.34 28.73
CA THR A 329 -19.16 -5.26 28.95
C THR A 329 -20.56 -5.65 28.47
N GLU A 330 -20.68 -6.30 27.31
CA GLU A 330 -21.95 -6.77 26.78
C GLU A 330 -22.60 -7.83 27.69
N LEU A 331 -21.81 -8.76 28.24
CA LEU A 331 -22.27 -9.75 29.22
C LEU A 331 -22.81 -9.09 30.48
N VAL A 332 -22.13 -8.05 30.98
CA VAL A 332 -22.56 -7.28 32.16
C VAL A 332 -23.88 -6.54 31.93
N VAL A 333 -24.08 -6.00 30.74
CA VAL A 333 -25.31 -5.23 30.43
C VAL A 333 -26.51 -6.14 30.14
N ARG A 334 -26.31 -7.37 29.63
CA ARG A 334 -27.41 -8.21 29.13
C ARG A 334 -27.99 -9.23 30.11
N LYS A 335 -27.26 -9.73 31.12
CA LYS A 335 -27.77 -10.83 31.97
C LYS A 335 -28.42 -10.35 33.28
N ARG A 336 -29.61 -10.89 33.55
CA ARG A 336 -30.36 -10.68 34.81
C ARG A 336 -29.69 -11.44 35.96
N LEU A 337 -29.60 -10.81 37.14
CA LEU A 337 -29.18 -11.45 38.38
C LEU A 337 -30.19 -12.54 38.78
N THR A 338 -29.75 -13.79 38.88
CA THR A 338 -30.50 -14.91 39.47
C THR A 338 -30.02 -15.15 40.90
N MET A 339 -30.94 -15.31 41.84
CA MET A 339 -30.65 -15.59 43.25
C MET A 339 -31.30 -16.91 43.67
N GLU A 340 -30.63 -17.67 44.54
CA GLU A 340 -31.25 -18.79 45.25
C GLU A 340 -32.19 -18.26 46.34
N VAL A 341 -33.37 -18.87 46.45
CA VAL A 341 -34.35 -18.60 47.52
C VAL A 341 -34.50 -19.88 48.34
N GLU A 342 -34.62 -19.75 49.67
CA GLU A 342 -34.75 -20.88 50.59
C GLU A 342 -36.02 -21.71 50.32
N GLU A 343 -35.90 -23.02 50.56
CA GLU A 343 -36.93 -24.04 50.34
C GLU A 343 -38.22 -23.73 51.13
N GLY A 344 -39.35 -23.55 50.42
CA GLY A 344 -40.68 -23.33 51.02
C GLY A 344 -41.33 -21.97 50.72
N THR A 345 -40.68 -21.10 49.97
CA THR A 345 -41.25 -19.80 49.59
C THR A 345 -42.28 -19.96 48.46
N ILE A 346 -43.57 -19.67 48.74
CA ILE A 346 -44.65 -19.75 47.74
C ILE A 346 -44.55 -18.56 46.79
N ILE A 347 -44.28 -18.84 45.51
CA ILE A 347 -44.23 -17.84 44.43
C ILE A 347 -45.58 -17.88 43.68
N PRO A 348 -46.40 -16.80 43.68
CA PRO A 348 -47.62 -16.77 42.90
C PRO A 348 -47.32 -16.53 41.42
N GLU A 349 -47.87 -17.36 40.53
CA GLU A 349 -47.76 -17.22 39.07
C GLU A 349 -48.46 -15.95 38.57
N VAL A 350 -47.71 -14.99 38.02
CA VAL A 350 -48.25 -14.02 37.05
C VAL A 350 -47.21 -13.78 35.95
N MET A 351 -47.61 -14.04 34.69
CA MET A 351 -46.78 -13.76 33.50
C MET A 351 -46.55 -12.26 33.32
N PRO A 352 -45.35 -11.78 32.91
CA PRO A 352 -45.17 -10.38 32.56
C PRO A 352 -45.64 -10.12 31.12
N GLU A 353 -46.39 -9.03 30.97
CA GLU A 353 -46.82 -8.46 29.70
C GLU A 353 -45.64 -8.11 28.79
N LYS A 354 -45.90 -8.21 27.48
CA LYS A 354 -45.01 -7.83 26.37
C LYS A 354 -44.41 -6.45 26.60
N ILE A 355 -43.08 -6.37 26.56
CA ILE A 355 -42.33 -5.12 26.47
C ILE A 355 -42.64 -4.50 25.10
N THR A 356 -43.37 -3.39 25.08
CA THR A 356 -43.50 -2.52 23.91
C THR A 356 -42.21 -1.74 23.69
N GLU A 357 -41.73 -1.73 22.43
CA GLU A 357 -40.58 -0.96 21.96
C GLU A 357 -40.72 0.54 22.19
N GLY A 358 -39.62 1.17 22.63
CA GLY A 358 -39.39 2.61 22.52
C GLY A 358 -39.35 3.39 23.83
N GLU A 359 -38.22 3.39 24.54
CA GLU A 359 -37.94 4.43 25.55
C GLU A 359 -36.51 4.98 25.47
N SER A 360 -36.47 6.26 25.07
CA SER A 360 -35.49 7.35 25.24
C SER A 360 -34.18 7.13 26.04
N ASN A 361 -33.05 7.49 25.42
CA ASN A 361 -31.70 7.63 26.00
C ASN A 361 -31.54 8.91 26.87
N ARG A 362 -32.30 9.04 27.96
CA ARG A 362 -31.97 10.03 29.02
C ARG A 362 -31.63 9.30 30.32
N PRO A 363 -30.44 9.50 30.90
CA PRO A 363 -30.10 8.90 32.18
C PRO A 363 -30.91 9.58 33.28
N GLN A 364 -32.07 9.00 33.60
CA GLN A 364 -32.74 9.26 34.88
C GLN A 364 -32.20 8.26 35.90
N ALA A 365 -31.96 8.72 37.13
CA ALA A 365 -31.64 7.85 38.24
C ALA A 365 -32.82 6.91 38.50
N LYS A 366 -32.77 5.70 37.95
CA LYS A 366 -33.72 4.64 38.26
C LYS A 366 -33.35 4.04 39.61
N THR A 367 -34.15 4.29 40.63
CA THR A 367 -34.15 3.52 41.87
C THR A 367 -34.77 2.16 41.56
N TRP A 368 -33.92 1.15 41.43
CA TRP A 368 -34.36 -0.23 41.25
C TRP A 368 -34.86 -0.74 42.60
N THR A 369 -36.18 -0.83 42.75
CA THR A 369 -36.79 -1.55 43.87
C THR A 369 -36.82 -3.02 43.51
N PHE A 370 -36.05 -3.82 44.23
CA PHE A 370 -35.99 -5.27 44.05
C PHE A 370 -37.38 -5.87 44.29
N LYS A 371 -37.94 -6.50 43.25
CA LYS A 371 -39.17 -7.28 43.35
C LYS A 371 -38.80 -8.76 43.29
N PRO A 372 -38.83 -9.49 44.42
CA PRO A 372 -38.44 -10.91 44.48
C PRO A 372 -39.29 -11.82 43.58
N ASP A 373 -40.41 -11.30 43.10
CA ASP A 373 -41.46 -11.98 42.32
C ASP A 373 -41.06 -12.35 40.86
N VAL A 374 -39.83 -12.05 40.42
CA VAL A 374 -39.36 -12.28 39.03
C VAL A 374 -38.15 -13.23 38.98
N VAL A 375 -37.85 -13.94 40.07
CA VAL A 375 -36.68 -14.83 40.16
C VAL A 375 -37.12 -16.28 39.94
N GLU A 376 -36.52 -16.95 38.96
CA GLU A 376 -36.74 -18.37 38.66
C GLU A 376 -35.83 -19.21 39.57
N ALA A 377 -36.41 -20.10 40.39
CA ALA A 377 -35.66 -20.98 41.28
C ALA A 377 -35.02 -22.13 40.47
N LEU A 378 -33.72 -22.38 40.68
CA LEU A 378 -33.00 -23.46 39.99
C LEU A 378 -33.29 -24.82 40.65
N PRO A 379 -33.39 -25.92 39.86
CA PRO A 379 -33.60 -27.26 40.39
C PRO A 379 -32.39 -27.77 41.18
N HIS A 380 -32.65 -28.64 42.15
CA HIS A 380 -31.67 -29.17 43.09
C HIS A 380 -30.49 -29.85 42.36
N GLY A 381 -29.26 -29.40 42.62
CA GLY A 381 -28.03 -29.87 41.95
C GLY A 381 -27.57 -29.05 40.75
N ALA A 382 -28.28 -27.96 40.40
CA ALA A 382 -27.80 -27.01 39.41
C ALA A 382 -26.51 -26.32 39.89
N LYS A 383 -25.45 -26.41 39.07
CA LYS A 383 -24.20 -25.72 39.35
C LYS A 383 -24.38 -24.24 39.04
N ILE A 384 -24.41 -23.40 40.08
CA ILE A 384 -24.27 -21.95 39.91
C ILE A 384 -22.84 -21.70 39.46
N VAL A 385 -22.68 -21.39 38.18
CA VAL A 385 -21.44 -20.83 37.64
C VAL A 385 -21.64 -19.33 37.67
N ASP A 386 -20.78 -18.60 38.37
CA ASP A 386 -20.83 -17.15 38.38
C ASP A 386 -20.64 -16.66 36.93
N PRO A 387 -21.65 -16.01 36.33
CA PRO A 387 -21.55 -15.53 34.96
C PRO A 387 -20.53 -14.39 34.81
N PHE A 388 -20.04 -13.82 35.92
CA PHE A 388 -19.02 -12.78 35.98
C PHE A 388 -17.63 -13.32 36.35
N GLU A 389 -17.49 -14.63 36.56
CA GLU A 389 -16.20 -15.25 36.89
C GLU A 389 -15.17 -14.91 35.80
N GLY A 390 -14.12 -14.16 36.18
CA GLY A 390 -13.07 -13.72 35.26
C GLY A 390 -13.34 -12.42 34.48
N VAL A 391 -14.52 -11.79 34.59
CA VAL A 391 -14.80 -10.47 33.99
C VAL A 391 -13.88 -9.39 34.54
N GLU A 392 -13.55 -9.48 35.83
CA GLU A 392 -12.57 -8.61 36.49
C GLU A 392 -11.19 -8.63 35.84
N ASN A 393 -10.76 -9.79 35.30
CA ASN A 393 -9.47 -9.93 34.62
C ASN A 393 -9.43 -9.17 33.29
N ALA A 394 -10.58 -9.02 32.62
CA ALA A 394 -10.69 -8.21 31.40
C ALA A 394 -10.54 -6.71 31.71
N PHE A 395 -11.17 -6.23 32.79
CA PHE A 395 -11.06 -4.83 33.22
C PHE A 395 -9.70 -4.49 33.83
N GLN A 396 -8.99 -5.46 34.42
CA GLN A 396 -7.60 -5.30 34.85
C GLN A 396 -6.62 -5.03 33.68
N ALA A 397 -7.01 -5.27 32.43
CA ALA A 397 -6.20 -4.93 31.26
C ALA A 397 -6.30 -3.44 30.85
N LEU A 398 -7.25 -2.67 31.40
CA LEU A 398 -7.43 -1.25 31.06
C LEU A 398 -6.18 -0.38 31.29
N PRO A 399 -5.42 -0.52 32.39
CA PRO A 399 -4.17 0.24 32.58
C PRO A 399 -3.11 -0.07 31.52
N PHE A 400 -3.04 -1.31 31.02
CA PHE A 400 -2.14 -1.68 29.92
C PHE A 400 -2.58 -1.04 28.61
N VAL A 401 -3.88 -1.06 28.31
CA VAL A 401 -4.45 -0.39 27.13
C VAL A 401 -4.22 1.13 27.20
N GLU A 402 -4.40 1.74 28.38
CA GLU A 402 -4.13 3.16 28.59
C GLU A 402 -2.65 3.49 28.41
N LEU A 403 -1.74 2.67 28.95
CA LEU A 403 -0.29 2.82 28.76
C LEU A 403 0.08 2.72 27.28
N MET A 404 -0.47 1.74 26.56
CA MET A 404 -0.23 1.58 25.13
C MET A 404 -0.76 2.76 24.33
N PHE A 405 -1.97 3.27 24.63
CA PHE A 405 -2.48 4.49 23.99
C PHE A 405 -1.66 5.73 24.34
N ARG A 406 -1.07 5.83 25.54
CA ARG A 406 -0.11 6.91 25.87
C ARG A 406 1.21 6.76 25.12
N ILE A 407 1.74 5.54 24.98
CA ILE A 407 2.97 5.30 24.20
C ILE A 407 2.73 5.59 22.73
N ILE A 408 1.57 5.22 22.18
CA ILE A 408 1.20 5.43 20.78
C ILE A 408 0.81 6.90 20.53
N GLY A 409 0.11 7.52 21.48
CA GLY A 409 -0.52 8.83 21.33
C GLY A 409 0.29 10.01 21.87
N SER A 410 0.86 9.93 23.08
CA SER A 410 1.58 11.05 23.73
C SER A 410 3.11 10.97 23.65
N HIS A 411 3.68 9.77 23.48
CA HIS A 411 5.13 9.57 23.29
C HIS A 411 5.48 8.95 21.92
N GLY A 412 4.48 8.68 21.09
CA GLY A 412 4.63 8.08 19.77
C GLY A 412 4.90 9.14 18.70
N VAL A 413 5.04 8.72 17.45
CA VAL A 413 5.37 9.61 16.33
C VAL A 413 4.21 10.57 15.97
N SER A 414 2.99 10.34 16.50
CA SER A 414 1.74 11.04 16.14
C SER A 414 1.64 12.53 16.51
N PRO A 415 2.04 13.02 17.71
CA PRO A 415 2.05 14.45 18.04
C PRO A 415 2.98 15.28 17.14
N ILE A 416 4.07 14.66 16.68
CA ILE A 416 5.10 15.28 15.84
C ILE A 416 4.53 15.59 14.45
N PHE A 417 3.77 14.66 13.86
CA PHE A 417 3.10 14.87 12.57
C PHE A 417 1.91 15.82 12.66
N ARG A 418 1.35 16.02 13.85
CA ARG A 418 0.25 16.97 14.11
C ARG A 418 0.73 18.39 14.45
N GLY A 419 2.03 18.63 14.46
CA GLY A 419 2.61 19.93 14.81
C GLY A 419 2.42 20.31 16.29
N ILE A 420 2.15 19.34 17.15
CA ILE A 420 1.96 19.54 18.58
C ILE A 420 3.34 19.41 19.24
N SER A 421 3.88 20.53 19.74
CA SER A 421 5.12 20.53 20.53
C SER A 421 4.98 19.56 21.70
N PRO A 422 6.03 18.79 22.08
CA PRO A 422 5.95 17.86 23.20
C PRO A 422 5.38 18.59 24.43
N GLY A 423 4.20 18.17 24.88
CA GLY A 423 3.59 18.75 26.08
C GLY A 423 4.53 18.51 27.26
N ALA A 424 4.77 19.54 28.06
CA ALA A 424 5.69 19.54 29.21
C ALA A 424 5.22 18.67 30.40
N ALA A 425 4.72 17.46 30.14
CA ALA A 425 4.21 16.53 31.13
C ALA A 425 4.88 15.16 30.96
N GLY A 426 6.16 15.05 31.36
CA GLY A 426 6.75 13.74 31.68
C GLY A 426 8.25 13.57 31.42
N SER A 427 9.08 13.87 32.44
CA SER A 427 10.43 13.30 32.62
C SER A 427 11.53 13.71 31.62
N GLY A 428 12.03 14.94 31.78
CA GLY A 428 13.44 15.32 32.05
C GLY A 428 14.63 14.83 31.21
N TYR A 429 14.54 13.77 30.41
CA TYR A 429 15.67 13.21 29.65
C TYR A 429 15.26 12.47 28.35
N ARG A 430 13.98 12.45 27.96
CA ARG A 430 13.48 11.59 26.88
C ARG A 430 12.74 12.28 25.72
N ASP A 431 12.21 13.49 25.89
CA ASP A 431 11.34 14.08 24.85
C ASP A 431 12.11 14.72 23.69
N ASN A 432 13.22 15.43 23.95
CA ASN A 432 14.01 16.07 22.89
C ASN A 432 14.76 15.05 22.00
N SER A 433 15.29 13.96 22.58
CA SER A 433 16.05 12.97 21.82
C SER A 433 15.14 12.11 20.92
N LEU A 434 13.97 11.72 21.41
CA LEU A 434 12.95 11.04 20.60
C LEU A 434 12.38 11.96 19.51
N TYR A 435 12.18 13.24 19.83
CA TYR A 435 11.75 14.24 18.86
C TYR A 435 12.78 14.43 17.72
N GLU A 436 14.06 14.64 18.05
CA GLU A 436 15.11 14.77 17.03
C GLU A 436 15.31 13.47 16.23
N MET A 437 15.16 12.30 16.85
CA MET A 437 15.19 11.02 16.14
C MET A 437 14.03 10.88 15.14
N ALA A 438 12.81 11.24 15.54
CA ALA A 438 11.64 11.20 14.67
C ALA A 438 11.75 12.23 13.52
N LYS A 439 12.25 13.43 13.81
CA LYS A 439 12.55 14.45 12.80
C LYS A 439 13.59 13.97 11.79
N SER A 440 14.67 13.34 12.27
CA SER A 440 15.69 12.73 11.39
C SER A 440 15.09 11.63 10.50
N GLN A 441 14.20 10.79 11.04
CA GLN A 441 13.51 9.76 10.27
C GLN A 441 12.58 10.36 9.21
N PHE A 442 11.85 11.43 9.55
CA PHE A 442 11.00 12.13 8.59
C PHE A 442 11.82 12.82 7.49
N GLN A 443 12.96 13.44 7.85
CA GLN A 443 13.87 14.00 6.86
C GLN A 443 14.37 12.93 5.89
N SER A 444 14.74 11.74 6.37
CA SER A 444 15.14 10.63 5.50
C SER A 444 14.02 10.19 4.56
N LEU A 445 12.76 10.18 5.00
CA LEU A 445 11.61 9.90 4.13
C LEU A 445 11.46 10.96 3.05
N GLN A 446 11.56 12.24 3.41
CA GLN A 446 11.52 13.35 2.46
C GLN A 446 12.66 13.28 1.44
N ASP A 447 13.87 12.98 1.89
CA ASP A 447 15.06 12.88 1.03
C ASP A 447 14.90 11.73 0.03
N ASN A 448 14.45 10.55 0.48
CA ASN A 448 14.19 9.40 -0.40
C ASN A 448 13.07 9.69 -1.40
N PHE A 449 12.01 10.35 -0.96
CA PHE A 449 10.90 10.77 -1.81
C PHE A 449 11.38 11.74 -2.90
N GLN A 450 12.19 12.74 -2.52
CA GLN A 450 12.81 13.69 -3.45
C GLN A 450 13.76 13.01 -4.43
N LEU A 451 14.61 12.11 -3.93
CA LEU A 451 15.60 11.41 -4.72
C LEU A 451 14.94 10.55 -5.81
N SER A 452 13.90 9.79 -5.46
CA SER A 452 13.18 8.93 -6.43
C SER A 452 12.54 9.75 -7.57
N LEU A 453 11.92 10.88 -7.25
CA LEU A 453 11.36 11.80 -8.24
C LEU A 453 12.46 12.44 -9.10
N SER A 454 13.55 12.88 -8.48
CA SER A 454 14.69 13.49 -9.17
C SER A 454 15.34 12.53 -10.15
N ASN A 455 15.65 11.30 -9.72
CA ASN A 455 16.25 10.26 -10.55
C ASN A 455 15.34 9.91 -11.74
N THR A 456 14.03 9.82 -11.49
CA THR A 456 13.03 9.60 -12.54
C THR A 456 13.05 10.73 -13.59
N ILE A 457 13.08 11.99 -13.16
CA ILE A 457 13.15 13.15 -14.06
C ILE A 457 14.44 13.14 -14.89
N ILE A 458 15.58 12.90 -14.24
CA ILE A 458 16.89 12.84 -14.90
C ILE A 458 16.88 11.75 -15.98
N TRP A 459 16.37 10.57 -15.66
CA TRP A 459 16.27 9.47 -16.62
C TRP A 459 15.37 9.83 -17.81
N ILE A 460 14.20 10.44 -17.57
CA ILE A 460 13.28 10.86 -18.63
C ILE A 460 13.94 11.87 -19.57
N GLU A 461 14.61 12.88 -19.02
CA GLU A 461 15.28 13.90 -19.82
C GLU A 461 16.42 13.31 -20.64
N ASP A 462 17.13 12.32 -20.11
CA ASP A 462 18.14 11.58 -20.84
C ASP A 462 17.55 10.75 -21.98
N GLN A 463 16.43 10.06 -21.76
CA GLN A 463 15.72 9.34 -22.82
C GLN A 463 15.21 10.28 -23.92
N VAL A 464 14.63 11.42 -23.54
CA VAL A 464 14.21 12.45 -24.50
C VAL A 464 15.43 12.94 -25.29
N ARG A 465 16.56 13.23 -24.65
CA ARG A 465 17.78 13.67 -25.32
C ARG A 465 18.31 12.61 -26.30
N ARG A 466 18.43 11.35 -25.87
CA ARG A 466 18.98 10.24 -26.66
C ARG A 466 18.09 9.90 -27.85
N ARG A 467 16.79 9.72 -27.61
CA ARG A 467 15.85 9.21 -28.62
C ARG A 467 15.32 10.31 -29.54
N VAL A 468 15.18 11.57 -29.09
CA VAL A 468 14.78 12.68 -29.99
C VAL A 468 15.92 13.08 -30.94
N GLY A 469 17.18 12.87 -30.57
CA GLY A 469 18.34 13.15 -31.44
C GLY A 469 18.65 12.05 -32.47
N GLN A 470 18.19 10.82 -32.22
CA GLN A 470 18.34 9.68 -33.14
C GLN A 470 17.13 9.49 -34.08
N GLU A 471 16.03 10.19 -33.82
CA GLU A 471 14.77 10.13 -34.57
C GLU A 471 14.54 11.28 -35.54
#